data_AF-A0A131XVQ0-F1
#
_entry.id   AF-A0A131XVQ0-F1
#
_cell.length_a   1.000
_cell.length_b   1.000
_cell.length_c   1.000
_cell.angle_alpha   90.00
_cell.angle_beta   90.00
_cell.angle_gamma   90.00
#
_symmetry.space_group_name_H-M   'P 1'
#
loop_
_entity.id
_entity.type
_entity.pdbx_description
1 polymer ?
#
loop_
_entity_poly.entity_id
_entity_poly.type
_entity_poly.pdbx_seq_one_letter_code
_entity_poly.pdbx_strand_id
1 'polypeptide(L)'
;MASRLLQLSERTLKLAPVVARIQPTAAFHGRARIGKREVVGYGMNGEYVYIDQPEFPMPAIRYKEPTAEIEKLREKEKGDWKNLSLEEKKALYRFSFCQTYAEMKASRNEWKPIVAGVLTTLGATLWVWIFLKKFVYGPLPESCSPEAKEAQLKRMIDLRVNPIDGVASKWDYENNRWK
;
A
#
# COMPACT_ATOMS: atom_id res chain seq x y z
N MET A 1 49.84 -67.37 -7.37
CA MET A 1 50.06 -66.02 -7.91
C MET A 1 49.25 -65.87 -9.18
N ALA A 2 48.45 -64.80 -9.28
CA ALA A 2 47.92 -64.18 -10.52
C ALA A 2 47.10 -65.10 -11.47
N SER A 3 45.86 -64.82 -11.89
CA SER A 3 45.10 -63.59 -12.00
C SER A 3 43.61 -63.95 -12.18
N ARG A 4 42.72 -63.33 -11.42
CA ARG A 4 41.28 -63.31 -11.73
C ARG A 4 41.08 -62.28 -12.85
N LEU A 5 40.92 -62.75 -14.09
CA LEU A 5 40.55 -61.91 -15.22
C LEU A 5 39.03 -61.65 -15.22
N LEU A 6 38.69 -60.44 -14.79
CA LEU A 6 37.61 -59.56 -15.26
C LEU A 6 36.44 -60.23 -16.01
N GLN A 7 35.36 -60.53 -15.26
CA GLN A 7 34.00 -60.49 -15.81
C GLN A 7 33.39 -59.14 -15.44
N LEU A 8 33.60 -58.13 -16.28
CA LEU A 8 32.88 -56.86 -16.18
C LEU A 8 31.45 -57.11 -16.70
N SER A 9 30.49 -57.14 -15.78
CA SER A 9 29.07 -57.20 -16.15
C SER A 9 28.70 -55.85 -16.79
N GLU A 10 28.34 -55.86 -18.07
CA GLU A 10 27.69 -54.72 -18.72
C GLU A 10 26.27 -54.56 -18.17
N ARG A 11 26.15 -53.94 -17.00
CA ARG A 11 24.89 -53.35 -16.57
C ARG A 11 24.81 -51.98 -17.21
N THR A 12 24.28 -51.92 -18.43
CA THR A 12 23.80 -50.67 -19.01
C THR A 12 22.75 -50.07 -18.06
N LEU A 13 23.17 -49.08 -17.29
CA LEU A 13 22.28 -48.21 -16.51
C LEU A 13 21.35 -47.51 -17.51
N LYS A 14 20.08 -47.90 -17.54
CA LYS A 14 19.03 -47.13 -18.20
C LYS A 14 18.84 -45.85 -17.39
N LEU A 15 19.63 -44.83 -17.68
CA LEU A 15 19.36 -43.48 -17.23
C LEU A 15 18.09 -43.03 -17.94
N ALA A 16 16.97 -43.04 -17.22
CA ALA A 16 15.77 -42.37 -17.69
C ALA A 16 16.14 -40.91 -17.96
N PRO A 17 15.73 -40.31 -19.09
CA PRO A 17 15.97 -38.90 -19.32
C PRO A 17 15.26 -38.15 -18.20
N VAL A 18 16.04 -37.55 -17.30
CA VAL A 18 15.54 -36.52 -16.40
C VAL A 18 15.23 -35.33 -17.28
N VAL A 19 14.05 -35.34 -17.89
CA VAL A 19 13.47 -34.14 -18.46
C VAL A 19 13.16 -33.27 -17.26
N ALA A 20 14.12 -32.43 -16.87
CA ALA A 20 13.85 -31.29 -16.03
C ALA A 20 12.82 -30.45 -16.77
N ARG A 21 11.53 -30.70 -16.49
CA ARG A 21 10.49 -29.77 -16.88
C ARG A 21 10.79 -28.49 -16.12
N ILE A 22 11.45 -27.55 -16.78
CA ILE A 22 11.44 -26.14 -16.40
C ILE A 22 10.00 -25.68 -16.68
N GLN A 23 9.07 -26.11 -15.84
CA GLN A 23 7.81 -25.40 -15.72
C GLN A 23 8.19 -24.04 -15.13
N PRO A 24 7.77 -22.91 -15.74
CA PRO A 24 7.80 -21.65 -15.01
C PRO A 24 7.03 -21.94 -13.72
N THR A 25 7.72 -21.86 -12.57
CA THR A 25 7.11 -22.16 -11.28
C THR A 25 6.10 -21.06 -10.99
N ALA A 26 4.91 -21.17 -11.58
CA ALA A 26 3.79 -20.25 -11.40
C ALA A 26 3.43 -20.12 -9.90
N ALA A 27 3.88 -21.05 -9.06
CA ALA A 27 3.86 -20.93 -7.62
C ALA A 27 5.23 -21.27 -7.04
N PHE A 28 6.04 -20.25 -6.68
CA PHE A 28 7.35 -20.43 -6.02
C PHE A 28 7.24 -21.26 -4.73
N HIS A 29 6.14 -21.11 -3.99
CA HIS A 29 5.85 -21.88 -2.78
C HIS A 29 4.99 -23.14 -3.02
N GLY A 30 4.57 -23.38 -4.26
CA GLY A 30 3.62 -24.44 -4.58
C GLY A 30 2.44 -24.47 -3.60
N ARG A 31 2.06 -25.68 -3.17
CA ARG A 31 0.97 -25.89 -2.19
C ARG A 31 1.43 -25.83 -0.73
N ALA A 32 2.68 -25.47 -0.43
CA ALA A 32 3.20 -25.54 0.93
C ALA A 32 2.51 -24.54 1.90
N ARG A 33 1.96 -23.44 1.38
CA ARG A 33 1.36 -22.35 2.18
C ARG A 33 -0.17 -22.38 2.28
N ILE A 34 -0.84 -23.26 1.54
CA ILE A 34 -2.30 -23.24 1.42
C ILE A 34 -3.02 -24.19 2.37
N GLY A 35 -2.27 -24.99 3.14
CA GLY A 35 -2.84 -25.99 4.04
C GLY A 35 -3.71 -26.99 3.27
N LYS A 36 -4.93 -27.23 3.77
CA LYS A 36 -5.92 -28.12 3.12
C LYS A 36 -6.85 -27.41 2.14
N ARG A 37 -6.62 -26.12 1.86
CA ARG A 37 -7.51 -25.34 0.98
C ARG A 37 -7.45 -25.84 -0.45
N GLU A 38 -8.61 -25.87 -1.08
CA GLU A 38 -8.77 -26.32 -2.47
C GLU A 38 -8.23 -25.26 -3.43
N VAL A 39 -7.46 -25.72 -4.43
CA VAL A 39 -7.04 -24.91 -5.59
C VAL A 39 -8.12 -24.99 -6.65
N VAL A 40 -8.66 -23.84 -7.03
CA VAL A 40 -9.85 -23.73 -7.90
C VAL A 40 -9.57 -23.04 -9.23
N GLY A 41 -8.42 -22.39 -9.39
CA GLY A 41 -8.10 -21.69 -10.62
C GLY A 41 -6.67 -21.16 -10.66
N TYR A 42 -6.40 -20.35 -11.69
CA TYR A 42 -5.10 -19.72 -11.91
C TYR A 42 -4.85 -18.51 -10.98
N GLY A 43 -5.91 -17.81 -10.58
CA GLY A 43 -5.81 -16.56 -9.80
C GLY A 43 -5.13 -15.43 -10.57
N MET A 44 -4.51 -14.50 -9.83
CA MET A 44 -3.94 -13.26 -10.38
C MET A 44 -2.65 -13.50 -11.19
N ASN A 45 -1.74 -14.33 -10.68
CA ASN A 45 -0.37 -14.49 -11.20
C ASN A 45 0.07 -15.96 -11.29
N GLY A 46 -0.85 -16.91 -11.15
CA GLY A 46 -0.54 -18.34 -11.11
C GLY A 46 -0.14 -18.86 -9.73
N GLU A 47 0.00 -17.99 -8.73
CA GLU A 47 0.28 -18.39 -7.36
C GLU A 47 -0.99 -18.84 -6.64
N TYR A 48 -0.86 -19.80 -5.73
CA TYR A 48 -1.95 -20.27 -4.90
C TYR A 48 -2.23 -19.32 -3.72
N VAL A 49 -2.67 -18.11 -4.04
CA VAL A 49 -2.99 -17.06 -3.08
C VAL A 49 -4.49 -16.74 -3.11
N TYR A 50 -5.05 -16.54 -1.92
CA TYR A 50 -6.40 -16.00 -1.76
C TYR A 50 -6.32 -14.47 -1.71
N ILE A 51 -7.15 -13.78 -2.51
CA ILE A 51 -7.26 -12.33 -2.47
C ILE A 51 -8.70 -11.91 -2.75
N ASP A 52 -9.20 -10.98 -1.95
CA ASP A 52 -10.49 -10.31 -2.16
C ASP A 52 -10.23 -9.01 -2.93
N GLN A 53 -10.28 -9.08 -4.26
CA GLN A 53 -10.12 -7.93 -5.16
C GLN A 53 -11.21 -7.90 -6.23
N PRO A 54 -11.84 -6.74 -6.48
CA PRO A 54 -12.85 -6.59 -7.53
C PRO A 54 -12.35 -6.94 -8.93
N GLU A 55 -11.07 -6.72 -9.21
CA GLU A 55 -10.44 -6.97 -10.50
C GLU A 55 -10.20 -8.47 -10.73
N PHE A 56 -10.05 -9.23 -9.65
CA PHE A 56 -9.81 -10.67 -9.64
C PHE A 56 -10.91 -11.39 -8.85
N PRO A 57 -12.14 -11.48 -9.40
CA PRO A 57 -13.30 -12.04 -8.71
C PRO A 57 -13.14 -13.51 -8.29
N MET A 58 -12.23 -14.23 -8.94
CA MET A 58 -12.01 -15.66 -8.76
C MET A 58 -10.56 -15.89 -8.32
N PRO A 59 -10.30 -15.95 -7.00
CA PRO A 59 -8.96 -16.22 -6.48
C PRO A 59 -8.51 -17.65 -6.83
N ALA A 60 -7.20 -17.91 -6.73
CA ALA A 60 -6.64 -19.23 -7.09
C ALA A 60 -7.10 -20.35 -6.14
N ILE A 61 -7.41 -20.02 -4.89
CA ILE A 61 -7.80 -20.96 -3.83
C ILE A 61 -9.10 -20.52 -3.16
N ARG A 62 -9.77 -21.46 -2.47
CA ARG A 62 -10.90 -21.14 -1.58
C ARG A 62 -10.42 -20.41 -0.32
N TYR A 63 -11.31 -19.64 0.31
CA TYR A 63 -11.00 -18.93 1.56
C TYR A 63 -10.74 -19.89 2.73
N LYS A 64 -11.65 -20.85 2.97
CA LYS A 64 -11.58 -21.78 4.10
C LYS A 64 -11.05 -23.16 3.70
N GLU A 65 -10.53 -23.89 4.68
CA GLU A 65 -10.22 -25.31 4.54
C GLU A 65 -11.50 -26.16 4.57
N PRO A 66 -11.55 -27.26 3.80
CA PRO A 66 -12.72 -28.14 3.76
C PRO A 66 -12.97 -28.77 5.13
N THR A 67 -14.23 -28.71 5.57
CA THR A 67 -14.73 -29.41 6.75
C THR A 67 -15.76 -30.45 6.31
N ALA A 68 -15.96 -31.51 7.10
CA ALA A 68 -16.89 -32.60 6.75
C ALA A 68 -18.33 -32.12 6.48
N GLU A 69 -18.76 -31.03 7.13
CA GLU A 69 -20.07 -30.41 6.90
C GLU A 69 -20.13 -29.72 5.53
N ILE A 70 -19.09 -28.96 5.17
CA ILE A 70 -18.99 -28.31 3.88
C ILE A 70 -18.86 -29.34 2.77
N GLU A 71 -18.12 -30.43 2.96
CA GLU A 71 -18.01 -31.51 1.98
C GLU A 71 -19.38 -32.12 1.65
N LYS A 72 -20.23 -32.36 2.66
CA LYS A 72 -21.62 -32.80 2.44
C LYS A 72 -22.43 -31.76 1.66
N LEU A 73 -22.27 -30.48 1.97
CA LEU A 73 -22.93 -29.40 1.21
C LEU A 73 -22.41 -29.29 -0.23
N ARG A 74 -21.12 -29.57 -0.47
CA ARG A 74 -20.52 -29.61 -1.82
C ARG A 74 -21.06 -30.76 -2.65
N GLU A 75 -21.33 -31.92 -2.04
CA GLU A 75 -22.03 -33.00 -2.74
C GLU A 75 -23.46 -32.61 -3.11
N LYS A 76 -24.17 -31.90 -2.23
CA LYS A 76 -25.51 -31.35 -2.53
C LYS A 76 -25.46 -30.25 -3.61
N GLU A 77 -24.40 -29.45 -3.66
CA GLU A 77 -24.18 -28.39 -4.66
C GLU A 77 -24.06 -28.94 -6.09
N LYS A 78 -23.66 -30.19 -6.28
CA LYS A 78 -23.62 -30.83 -7.61
C LYS A 78 -25.02 -31.08 -8.20
N GLY A 79 -26.07 -31.05 -7.38
CA GLY A 79 -27.46 -31.21 -7.81
C GLY A 79 -28.17 -29.89 -8.14
N ASP A 80 -29.51 -29.88 -8.15
CA ASP A 80 -30.29 -28.66 -8.40
C ASP A 80 -30.21 -27.67 -7.22
N TRP A 81 -29.79 -26.45 -7.50
CA TRP A 81 -29.65 -25.35 -6.53
C TRP A 81 -30.98 -24.81 -6.01
N LYS A 82 -32.12 -25.22 -6.59
CA LYS A 82 -33.45 -24.97 -6.01
C LYS A 82 -33.66 -25.73 -4.70
N ASN A 83 -32.98 -26.85 -4.51
CA ASN A 83 -33.06 -27.66 -3.29
C ASN A 83 -32.11 -27.18 -2.18
N LEU A 84 -31.30 -26.15 -2.45
CA LEU A 84 -30.44 -25.51 -1.45
C LEU A 84 -31.21 -24.41 -0.73
N SER A 85 -31.20 -24.46 0.60
CA SER A 85 -31.72 -23.39 1.44
C SER A 85 -30.86 -22.13 1.29
N LEU A 86 -31.43 -20.98 1.67
CA LEU A 86 -30.73 -19.71 1.59
C LEU A 86 -29.48 -19.68 2.48
N GLU A 87 -29.53 -20.34 3.64
CA GLU A 87 -28.41 -20.44 4.57
C GLU A 87 -27.31 -21.39 4.04
N GLU A 88 -27.68 -22.48 3.36
CA GLU A 88 -26.70 -23.36 2.68
C GLU A 88 -25.95 -22.62 1.58
N LYS A 89 -26.65 -21.78 0.80
CA LYS A 89 -26.03 -20.93 -0.23
C LYS A 89 -25.05 -19.92 0.37
N LYS A 90 -25.43 -19.26 1.46
CA LYS A 90 -24.54 -18.34 2.19
C LYS A 90 -23.34 -19.07 2.78
N ALA A 91 -23.52 -20.27 3.31
CA ALA A 91 -22.42 -21.08 3.85
C ALA A 91 -21.41 -21.46 2.77
N LEU A 92 -21.88 -21.93 1.60
CA LEU A 92 -21.03 -22.21 0.44
C LEU A 92 -20.30 -20.96 -0.07
N TYR A 93 -20.98 -19.81 -0.06
CA TYR A 93 -20.38 -18.53 -0.42
C TYR A 93 -19.27 -18.14 0.56
N ARG A 94 -19.52 -18.17 1.88
CA ARG A 94 -18.53 -17.81 2.93
C ARG A 94 -17.41 -18.84 3.10
N PHE A 95 -17.60 -20.05 2.58
CA PHE A 95 -16.54 -21.03 2.45
C PHE A 95 -15.59 -20.66 1.29
N SER A 96 -16.17 -20.23 0.17
CA SER A 96 -15.42 -19.86 -1.03
C SER A 96 -14.74 -18.51 -0.90
N PHE A 97 -15.46 -17.52 -0.36
CA PHE A 97 -15.06 -16.14 -0.29
C PHE A 97 -15.09 -15.60 1.13
N CYS A 98 -14.10 -14.79 1.51
CA CYS A 98 -14.08 -14.11 2.80
C CYS A 98 -15.04 -12.92 2.78
N GLN A 99 -14.89 -12.02 1.81
CA GLN A 99 -15.68 -10.79 1.72
C GLN A 99 -16.66 -10.79 0.54
N THR A 100 -17.80 -10.13 0.73
CA THR A 100 -18.69 -9.76 -0.38
C THR A 100 -18.18 -8.49 -1.07
N TYR A 101 -18.66 -8.23 -2.29
CA TYR A 101 -18.38 -6.96 -2.97
C TYR A 101 -18.82 -5.72 -2.19
N ALA A 102 -19.89 -5.82 -1.39
CA ALA A 102 -20.33 -4.73 -0.54
C ALA A 102 -19.35 -4.48 0.61
N GLU A 103 -18.80 -5.55 1.20
CA GLU A 103 -17.81 -5.47 2.28
C GLU A 103 -16.46 -4.95 1.77
N MET A 104 -16.01 -5.39 0.60
CA MET A 104 -14.78 -4.89 -0.03
C MET A 104 -14.85 -3.39 -0.33
N LYS A 105 -16.03 -2.90 -0.76
CA LYS A 105 -16.26 -1.49 -1.09
C LYS A 105 -16.68 -0.63 0.10
N ALA A 106 -16.82 -1.22 1.29
CA ALA A 106 -17.25 -0.48 2.48
C ALA A 106 -16.21 0.57 2.86
N SER A 107 -16.65 1.81 3.11
CA SER A 107 -15.75 2.90 3.49
C SER A 107 -15.23 2.70 4.92
N ARG A 108 -13.91 2.69 5.09
CA ARG A 108 -13.26 2.51 6.41
C ARG A 108 -13.05 3.81 7.20
N ASN A 109 -13.44 4.97 6.64
CA ASN A 109 -13.29 6.29 7.25
C ASN A 109 -11.85 6.64 7.72
N GLU A 110 -10.83 6.00 7.14
CA GLU A 110 -9.42 6.14 7.52
C GLU A 110 -8.88 7.56 7.33
N TRP A 111 -9.50 8.37 6.48
CA TRP A 111 -9.14 9.78 6.32
C TRP A 111 -9.27 10.59 7.61
N LYS A 112 -10.18 10.20 8.53
CA LYS A 112 -10.39 10.91 9.80
C LYS A 112 -9.16 10.85 10.72
N PRO A 113 -8.63 9.66 11.09
CA PRO A 113 -7.41 9.60 11.89
C PRO A 113 -6.19 10.17 11.15
N ILE A 114 -6.14 10.09 9.81
CA ILE A 114 -5.07 10.72 9.03
C ILE A 114 -5.09 12.25 9.20
N VAL A 115 -6.24 12.88 8.97
CA VAL A 115 -6.40 14.34 9.13
C VAL A 115 -6.13 14.75 10.58
N ALA A 116 -6.62 14.00 11.56
CA ALA A 116 -6.33 14.25 12.96
C ALA A 116 -4.83 14.23 13.26
N GLY A 117 -4.11 13.19 12.81
CA GLY A 117 -2.67 13.08 12.99
C GLY A 117 -1.89 14.23 12.35
N VAL A 118 -2.28 14.65 11.14
CA VAL A 118 -1.67 15.80 10.45
C VAL A 118 -1.87 17.09 11.26
N LEU A 119 -3.10 17.39 11.66
CA LEU A 119 -3.41 18.60 12.42
C LEU A 119 -2.74 18.62 13.80
N THR A 120 -2.70 17.48 14.49
CA THR A 120 -1.98 17.35 15.76
C THR A 120 -0.49 17.63 15.61
N THR A 121 0.14 17.10 14.55
CA THR A 121 1.58 17.30 14.29
C THR A 121 1.88 18.77 13.94
N LEU A 122 1.03 19.42 13.14
CA LEU A 122 1.14 20.84 12.84
C LEU A 122 0.98 21.69 14.11
N GLY A 123 -0.01 21.37 14.94
CA GLY A 123 -0.21 22.03 16.24
C GLY A 123 1.01 21.88 17.16
N ALA A 124 1.56 20.67 17.28
CA ALA A 124 2.76 20.42 18.07
C ALA A 124 3.98 21.22 17.55
N THR A 125 4.12 21.32 16.23
CA THR A 125 5.19 22.11 15.60
C THR A 125 5.09 23.59 15.95
N LEU A 126 3.87 24.15 15.93
CA LEU A 126 3.64 25.54 16.35
C LEU A 126 3.95 25.75 17.83
N TRP A 127 3.59 24.81 18.70
CA TRP A 127 3.94 24.89 20.13
C TRP A 127 5.45 24.89 20.37
N VAL A 128 6.20 24.03 19.65
CA VAL A 128 7.66 24.03 19.71
C VAL A 128 8.22 25.37 19.23
N TRP A 129 7.68 25.94 18.14
CA TRP A 129 8.11 27.25 17.66
C TRP A 129 7.86 28.38 18.68
N ILE A 130 6.68 28.41 19.32
CA ILE A 130 6.36 29.37 20.40
C ILE A 130 7.36 29.23 21.55
N PHE A 131 7.68 27.99 21.97
CA PHE A 131 8.67 27.73 23.00
C PHE A 131 10.05 28.28 22.62
N LEU A 132 10.54 27.98 21.42
CA LEU A 132 11.82 28.49 20.94
C LEU A 132 11.83 30.02 20.91
N LYS A 133 10.74 30.64 20.43
CA LYS A 133 10.65 32.10 20.33
C LYS A 133 10.61 32.80 21.70
N LYS A 134 10.03 32.16 22.72
CA LYS A 134 9.88 32.74 24.06
C LYS A 134 11.10 32.52 24.96
N PHE A 135 11.74 31.36 24.86
CA PHE A 135 12.77 30.94 25.83
C PHE A 135 14.17 30.79 25.25
N VAL A 136 14.33 30.67 23.93
CA VAL A 136 15.63 30.40 23.29
C VAL A 136 16.12 31.60 22.47
N TYR A 137 15.25 32.20 21.66
CA TYR A 137 15.65 33.30 20.78
C TYR A 137 15.78 34.63 21.53
N GLY A 138 16.92 35.28 21.35
CA GLY A 138 17.20 36.61 21.89
C GLY A 138 16.38 37.73 21.24
N PRO A 139 16.58 38.99 21.71
CA PRO A 139 15.95 40.14 21.12
C PRO A 139 16.38 40.29 19.65
N LEU A 140 15.46 40.81 18.83
CA LEU A 140 15.78 41.18 17.45
C LEU A 140 16.83 42.32 17.44
N PRO A 141 17.67 42.42 16.40
CA PRO A 141 18.60 43.53 16.27
C PRO A 141 17.84 44.86 16.21
N GLU A 142 18.50 45.94 16.64
CA GLU A 142 17.93 47.29 16.68
C GLU A 142 17.40 47.76 15.31
N SER A 143 18.01 47.31 14.21
CA SER A 143 17.55 47.57 12.85
C SER A 143 16.16 47.04 12.54
N CYS A 144 15.64 46.11 13.36
CA CYS A 144 14.28 45.58 13.23
C CYS A 144 13.23 46.35 14.05
N SER A 145 13.63 47.39 14.79
CA SER A 145 12.71 48.31 15.47
C SER A 145 11.81 49.01 14.44
N PRO A 146 10.60 49.43 14.82
CA PRO A 146 9.67 50.09 13.90
C PRO A 146 10.29 51.38 13.33
N GLU A 147 10.92 52.20 14.16
CA GLU A 147 11.57 53.45 13.75
C GLU A 147 12.72 53.22 12.76
N ALA A 148 13.59 52.23 13.03
CA ALA A 148 14.69 51.90 12.13
C ALA A 148 14.18 51.36 10.78
N LYS A 149 13.13 50.54 10.79
CA LYS A 149 12.47 50.05 9.57
C LYS A 149 11.85 51.18 8.76
N GLU A 150 11.18 52.12 9.41
CA GLU A 150 10.59 53.31 8.76
C GLU A 150 11.66 54.23 8.18
N ALA A 151 12.72 54.53 8.94
CA ALA A 151 13.85 55.31 8.47
C ALA A 151 14.56 54.63 7.28
N GLN A 152 14.74 53.31 7.35
CA GLN A 152 15.29 52.53 6.24
C GLN A 152 14.38 52.55 5.02
N LEU A 153 13.07 52.40 5.21
CA LEU A 153 12.08 52.45 4.13
C LEU A 153 12.06 53.81 3.45
N LYS A 154 12.08 54.90 4.22
CA LYS A 154 12.19 56.27 3.71
C LYS A 154 13.47 56.45 2.90
N ARG A 155 14.61 56.02 3.44
CA ARG A 155 15.89 56.05 2.70
C ARG A 155 15.83 55.26 1.40
N MET A 156 15.17 54.09 1.38
CA MET A 156 15.00 53.30 0.16
C MET A 156 14.16 54.01 -0.90
N ILE A 157 13.11 54.73 -0.48
CA ILE A 157 12.29 55.57 -1.35
C ILE A 157 13.11 56.75 -1.89
N ASP A 158 13.82 57.46 -1.02
CA ASP A 158 14.65 58.61 -1.39
C ASP A 158 15.75 58.22 -2.39
N LEU A 159 16.37 57.04 -2.20
CA LEU A 159 17.36 56.47 -3.12
C LEU A 159 16.74 55.79 -4.36
N ARG A 160 15.42 55.81 -4.50
CA ARG A 160 14.65 55.18 -5.59
C ARG A 160 15.03 53.72 -5.82
N VAL A 161 15.12 52.93 -4.75
CA VAL A 161 15.47 51.51 -4.81
C VAL A 161 14.39 50.73 -5.56
N ASN A 162 14.77 50.11 -6.68
CA ASN A 162 13.90 49.36 -7.60
C ASN A 162 12.71 50.20 -8.11
N PRO A 163 12.95 51.21 -8.96
CA PRO A 163 11.95 52.22 -9.34
C PRO A 163 10.96 51.78 -10.44
N ILE A 164 11.15 50.60 -11.05
CA ILE A 164 10.26 50.09 -12.12
C ILE A 164 9.16 49.18 -11.51
N ASP A 165 9.55 48.07 -10.86
CA ASP A 165 8.59 47.08 -10.32
C ASP A 165 8.63 46.94 -8.79
N GLY A 166 9.55 47.65 -8.12
CA GLY A 166 9.85 47.44 -6.70
C GLY A 166 9.20 48.43 -5.75
N VAL A 167 9.83 48.63 -4.59
CA VAL A 167 9.31 49.46 -3.51
C VAL A 167 9.15 50.91 -3.96
N ALA A 168 10.19 51.47 -4.60
CA ALA A 168 10.18 52.86 -5.05
C ALA A 168 9.17 53.14 -6.17
N SER A 169 8.78 52.13 -6.98
CA SER A 169 7.80 52.33 -8.05
C SER A 169 6.38 52.53 -7.52
N LYS A 170 6.11 52.01 -6.32
CA LYS A 170 4.81 52.09 -5.61
C LYS A 170 4.66 53.34 -4.76
N TRP A 171 5.68 54.20 -4.69
CA TRP A 171 5.60 55.47 -3.97
C TRP A 171 5.26 56.62 -4.92
N ASP A 172 4.30 57.46 -4.53
CA ASP A 172 3.92 58.70 -5.20
C ASP A 172 4.78 59.83 -4.63
N TYR A 173 5.81 60.22 -5.40
CA TYR A 173 6.74 61.29 -5.02
C TYR A 173 6.12 62.69 -5.12
N GLU A 174 5.03 62.87 -5.85
CA GLU A 174 4.35 64.17 -5.96
C GLU A 174 3.53 64.45 -4.70
N ASN A 175 2.82 63.44 -4.21
CA ASN A 175 1.92 63.56 -3.07
C ASN A 175 2.49 62.99 -1.76
N ASN A 176 3.73 62.51 -1.76
CA ASN A 176 4.42 61.89 -0.62
C ASN A 176 3.57 60.81 0.09
N ARG A 177 2.98 59.90 -0.69
CA ARG A 177 2.16 58.78 -0.19
C ARG A 177 2.42 57.51 -0.99
N TRP A 178 1.96 56.37 -0.50
CA TRP A 178 1.88 55.16 -1.32
C TRP A 178 0.85 55.37 -2.44
N LYS A 179 1.21 54.95 -3.66
CA LYS A 179 0.31 54.95 -4.82
C LYS A 179 -0.88 54.03 -4.61
#